data_AF-A0A9Q6V0N1-F1
#
_entry.id   AF-A0A9Q6V0N1-F1
#
_cell.length_a   1.000
_cell.length_b   1.000
_cell.length_c   1.000
_cell.angle_alpha   90.00
_cell.angle_beta   90.00
_cell.angle_gamma   90.00
#
_symmetry.space_group_name_H-M   'P 1'
#
loop_
_entity.id
_entity.type
_entity.pdbx_description
1 polymer ?
#
loop_
_entity_poly.entity_id
_entity_poly.type
_entity_poly.pdbx_seq_one_letter_code
_entity_poly.pdbx_strand_id
1 'polypeptide(L)' 'MIDLTERYETIKSVCENLKLQTKPALRIKTKHQIITSRKPKTRKIPKWCIDRIPSDAQVIGETELHYLVRH' A
#
# COMPACT_ATOMS: atom_id res chain seq x y z
N MET A 1 -20.95 25.86 28.86
CA MET A 1 -19.47 25.86 28.93
C MET A 1 -19.07 24.46 29.34
N ILE A 2 -18.35 23.74 28.49
CA ILE A 2 -17.84 22.42 28.88
C ILE A 2 -16.72 22.66 29.89
N ASP A 3 -16.82 22.04 31.05
CA ASP A 3 -15.85 22.20 32.12
C ASP A 3 -14.47 21.69 31.66
N LEU A 4 -13.46 22.55 31.79
CA LEU A 4 -12.10 22.22 31.32
C LEU A 4 -11.53 21.01 32.07
N THR A 5 -11.94 20.85 33.34
CA THR A 5 -11.53 19.76 34.22
C THR A 5 -12.09 18.42 33.74
N GLU A 6 -13.39 18.36 33.43
CA GLU A 6 -14.02 17.16 32.86
C GLU A 6 -13.34 16.72 31.54
N ARG A 7 -13.00 17.68 30.68
CA ARG A 7 -12.26 17.39 29.43
C ARG A 7 -10.88 16.80 29.70
N TYR A 8 -10.17 17.36 30.67
CA TYR A 8 -8.82 16.90 31.01
C TYR A 8 -8.84 15.47 31.57
N GLU A 9 -9.76 15.17 32.49
CA GLU A 9 -9.90 13.82 33.05
C GLU A 9 -10.33 12.79 31.99
N THR A 10 -11.21 13.20 31.07
CA THR A 10 -11.60 12.35 29.95
C THR A 10 -10.41 12.03 29.05
N ILE A 11 -9.60 13.02 28.67
CA ILE A 11 -8.40 12.82 27.85
C ILE A 11 -7.39 11.93 28.57
N LYS A 12 -7.18 12.16 29.87
CA LYS A 12 -6.25 11.39 30.69
C LYS A 12 -6.64 9.92 30.77
N SER A 13 -7.91 9.62 31.02
CA SER A 13 -8.41 8.24 31.06
C SER A 13 -8.29 7.52 29.72
N VAL A 14 -8.58 8.21 28.60
CA VAL A 14 -8.41 7.66 27.24
C VAL A 14 -6.93 7.34 26.96
N CYS A 15 -6.01 8.23 27.34
CA CYS A 15 -4.58 8.03 27.17
C CYS A 15 -4.03 6.83 27.96
N GLU A 16 -4.47 6.64 29.20
CA GLU A 16 -4.07 5.47 30.00
C GLU A 16 -4.63 4.17 29.40
N ASN A 17 -5.89 4.17 28.95
CA ASN A 17 -6.49 3.02 28.27
C ASN A 17 -5.77 2.66 26.96
N LEU A 18 -5.31 3.66 26.19
CA LEU A 18 -4.54 3.45 24.97
C LEU A 18 -3.15 2.85 25.25
N LYS A 19 -2.51 3.18 26.38
CA LYS A 19 -1.22 2.57 26.77
C LYS A 19 -1.38 1.09 27.14
N LEU A 20 -2.52 0.72 27.71
CA LEU A 20 -2.86 -0.66 28.09
C LEU A 20 -3.26 -1.53 26.88
N GLN A 21 -3.56 -0.93 25.72
CA GLN A 21 -3.79 -1.70 24.51
C GLN A 21 -2.49 -2.40 24.08
N THR A 22 -2.51 -3.73 24.12
CA THR A 22 -1.49 -4.57 23.47
C THR A 22 -1.52 -4.26 21.98
N LYS A 23 -0.43 -3.65 21.48
CA LYS A 23 -0.29 -3.36 20.05
C LYS A 23 -0.54 -4.66 19.28
N PRO A 24 -1.59 -4.75 18.44
CA PRO A 24 -1.79 -5.94 17.64
C PRO A 24 -0.54 -6.13 16.80
N ALA A 25 0.05 -7.33 16.83
CA ALA A 25 1.20 -7.65 16.01
C ALA A 25 0.89 -7.23 14.58
N LEU A 26 1.67 -6.28 14.03
CA LEU A 26 1.47 -5.75 12.69
C LEU A 26 1.31 -6.95 11.76
N ARG A 27 0.09 -7.17 11.26
CA ARG A 27 -0.28 -8.34 10.44
C ARG A 27 0.32 -8.26 9.03
N ILE A 28 1.31 -7.38 8.85
CA ILE A 28 2.11 -7.27 7.66
C ILE A 28 3.32 -8.14 7.95
N LYS A 29 3.20 -9.42 7.59
CA LYS A 29 4.39 -10.22 7.32
C LYS A 29 5.24 -9.36 6.39
N THR A 30 6.36 -8.85 6.88
CA THR A 30 7.49 -8.31 6.11
C THR A 30 8.12 -9.44 5.30
N LYS A 31 7.29 -10.19 4.57
CA LYS A 31 7.72 -11.07 3.51
C LYS A 31 7.85 -10.18 2.29
N HIS A 32 8.91 -9.37 2.27
CA HIS A 32 9.56 -9.05 1.01
C HIS A 32 10.02 -10.39 0.43
N GLN A 33 9.11 -11.13 -0.20
CA GLN A 33 9.47 -12.26 -1.03
C GLN A 33 10.20 -11.64 -2.22
N ILE A 34 11.52 -11.66 -2.16
CA ILE A 34 12.36 -11.40 -3.31
C ILE A 34 11.94 -12.43 -4.35
N ILE A 35 11.19 -11.99 -5.35
CA ILE A 35 10.76 -12.87 -6.44
C ILE A 35 12.02 -13.17 -7.25
N THR A 36 12.68 -14.28 -6.93
CA THR A 36 13.91 -14.76 -7.58
C THR A 36 13.68 -15.33 -8.98
N SER A 37 12.43 -15.34 -9.48
CA SER A 37 12.17 -15.81 -10.82
C SER A 37 12.76 -14.84 -11.85
N ARG A 38 13.80 -15.27 -12.56
CA ARG A 38 14.31 -14.62 -13.79
C ARG A 38 13.34 -14.70 -14.97
N LYS A 39 12.11 -15.16 -14.73
CA LYS A 39 11.08 -15.21 -15.77
C LYS A 39 10.61 -13.78 -16.04
N PRO A 40 10.62 -13.34 -17.31
CA PRO A 40 10.17 -12.00 -17.66
C PRO A 40 8.70 -11.85 -17.28
N LYS A 41 8.40 -10.79 -16.54
CA LYS A 41 7.08 -10.57 -15.97
C LYS A 41 6.23 -9.81 -16.96
N THR A 42 5.15 -10.44 -17.42
CA THR A 42 4.12 -9.72 -18.17
C THR A 42 3.20 -9.02 -17.19
N ARG A 43 2.97 -7.72 -17.39
CA ARG A 43 2.09 -6.88 -16.57
C ARG A 43 1.05 -6.20 -17.46
N LYS A 44 -0.13 -5.96 -16.88
CA LYS A 44 -1.16 -5.11 -17.48
C LYS A 44 -0.93 -3.69 -17.01
N ILE A 45 -0.75 -2.76 -17.93
CA ILE A 45 -0.61 -1.33 -17.61
C ILE A 45 -1.72 -0.57 -18.32
N PRO A 46 -2.53 0.24 -17.62
CA PRO A 46 -3.58 1.02 -18.25
C PRO A 46 -2.99 2.02 -19.25
N LYS A 47 -3.68 2.25 -20.38
CA LYS A 47 -3.17 3.14 -21.43
C LYS A 47 -2.96 4.57 -20.95
N TRP A 48 -3.84 5.04 -20.08
CA TRP A 48 -3.76 6.38 -19.48
C TRP A 48 -2.60 6.54 -18.49
N CYS A 49 -1.92 5.46 -18.11
CA CYS A 49 -0.74 5.51 -17.25
C CYS A 49 0.59 5.60 -18.01
N ILE A 50 0.60 5.39 -19.34
CA ILE A 50 1.83 5.33 -20.13
C ILE A 50 1.80 6.44 -21.18
N ASP A 51 2.60 7.48 -20.97
CA ASP A 51 2.90 8.46 -22.03
C ASP A 51 3.89 7.88 -23.05
N ARG A 52 4.82 7.03 -22.59
CA ARG A 52 5.80 6.30 -23.42
C ARG A 52 6.22 5.00 -22.74
N ILE A 53 6.32 3.92 -23.52
CA ILE A 53 6.80 2.61 -23.04
C ILE A 53 8.29 2.74 -22.65
N PRO A 54 8.71 2.24 -21.48
CA PRO A 54 10.11 2.28 -21.06
C PRO A 54 11.00 1.42 -21.98
N SER A 55 12.24 1.84 -22.23
CA SER A 55 13.13 1.25 -23.25
C SER A 55 13.50 -0.22 -23.02
N ASP A 56 13.42 -0.67 -21.77
CA ASP A 56 13.67 -2.05 -21.34
C ASP A 56 12.41 -2.92 -21.38
N ALA A 57 11.32 -2.43 -21.97
CA ALA A 57 10.06 -3.14 -22.04
C ALA A 57 9.45 -3.15 -23.46
N GLN A 58 8.70 -4.20 -23.75
CA GLN A 58 8.01 -4.38 -25.03
C GLN A 58 6.51 -4.60 -24.79
N VAL A 59 5.68 -3.95 -25.62
CA VAL A 59 4.25 -4.25 -25.71
C VAL A 59 4.07 -5.53 -26.52
N ILE A 60 3.47 -6.54 -25.88
CA ILE A 60 3.18 -7.84 -26.49
C ILE A 60 1.76 -7.88 -27.04
N GLY A 61 0.88 -7.04 -26.50
CA GLY A 61 -0.50 -6.96 -26.94
C GLY A 61 -1.23 -5.79 -26.29
N GLU A 62 -2.41 -5.53 -26.82
CA GLU A 62 -3.24 -4.42 -26.40
C GLU A 62 -4.68 -4.91 -26.21
N THR A 63 -5.34 -4.35 -25.21
CA THR A 63 -6.79 -4.47 -24.98
C THR A 63 -7.38 -3.05 -25.06
N GLU A 64 -8.69 -2.89 -25.01
CA GLU A 64 -9.33 -1.57 -25.06
C GLU A 64 -8.73 -0.56 -24.05
N LEU A 65 -8.48 -1.01 -22.80
CA LEU A 65 -8.05 -0.15 -21.70
C LEU A 65 -6.60 -0.34 -21.24
N HIS A 66 -5.89 -1.37 -21.72
CA HIS A 66 -4.58 -1.76 -21.17
C HIS A 66 -3.59 -2.20 -22.26
N TYR A 67 -2.31 -1.99 -21.99
CA TYR A 67 -1.20 -2.65 -22.67
C TYR A 67 -0.72 -3.85 -21.87
N LEU A 68 -0.37 -4.94 -22.57
CA LEU A 68 0.38 -6.06 -22.04
C LEU A 68 1.86 -5.79 -22.26
N VAL A 69 2.58 -5.49 -21.18
CA VAL A 69 3.99 -5.08 -21.22
C VAL A 69 4.86 -6.15 -20.58
N ARG A 70 5.98 -6.48 -21.22
CA ARG A 70 7.00 -7.39 -20.71
C ARG A 70 8.33 -6.65 -20.63
N HIS A 71 8.94 -6.68 -19.45
CA HIS A 71 10.37 -6.41 -19.27
C HIS A 71 11.16 -7.68 -19.61
#